data_AF-A0A1V5RZW1-F1
#
_entry.id   AF-A0A1V5RZW1-F1
#
_cell.length_a   1.000
_cell.length_b   1.000
_cell.length_c   1.000
_cell.angle_alpha   90.00
_cell.angle_beta   90.00
_cell.angle_gamma   90.00
#
_symmetry.space_group_name_H-M   'P 1'
#
loop_
_entity.id
_entity.type
_entity.pdbx_description
1 polymer ?
#
loop_
_entity_poly.entity_id
_entity_poly.type
_entity_poly.pdbx_seq_one_letter_code
_entity_poly.pdbx_strand_id
1 'polypeptide(L)' 'MNHPKITETARFCGNCDGHNCYDYPTKIFCSTRHAQGLDPIVDTLWYCSQWNPVTQSCYCVIEAQKAQKNTNKEQT' A
#
# COMPACT_ATOMS: atom_id res chain seq x y z
N MET A 1 22.38 10.46 19.38
CA MET A 1 21.32 10.74 18.40
C MET A 1 20.21 9.71 18.59
N ASN A 2 19.14 10.08 19.29
CA ASN A 2 17.98 9.21 19.45
C ASN A 2 17.18 9.27 18.15
N HIS A 3 17.33 8.25 17.31
CA HIS A 3 16.38 8.05 16.22
C HIS A 3 15.04 7.71 16.87
N PRO A 4 13.98 8.52 16.68
CA PRO A 4 12.66 8.12 17.11
C PRO A 4 12.37 6.76 16.44
N LYS A 5 12.06 5.74 17.24
CA LYS A 5 11.53 4.48 16.72
C LYS A 5 10.28 4.86 15.94
N ILE A 6 10.38 4.86 14.61
CA ILE A 6 9.25 5.03 13.72
C ILE A 6 8.27 3.93 14.14
N THR A 7 7.16 4.34 14.73
CA THR A 7 5.99 3.51 14.99
C THR A 7 5.77 2.63 13.77
N GLU A 8 5.73 1.31 13.93
CA GLU A 8 5.67 0.35 12.81
C GLU A 8 4.76 0.88 11.71
N THR A 9 5.34 1.30 10.58
CA THR A 9 4.56 1.72 9.43
C THR A 9 3.76 0.50 9.00
N ALA A 10 2.43 0.61 9.08
CA ALA A 10 1.54 -0.48 8.68
C ALA A 10 1.96 -1.01 7.30
N ARG A 11 2.11 -2.34 7.20
CA ARG A 11 2.57 -3.01 5.98
C ARG A 11 1.43 -2.99 4.98
N PHE A 12 1.66 -2.37 3.84
CA PHE A 12 0.68 -2.27 2.77
C PHE A 12 1.35 -2.56 1.42
N CYS A 13 0.64 -3.17 0.50
CA CYS A 13 1.10 -3.36 -0.86
C CYS A 13 1.40 -2.01 -1.50
N GLY A 14 0.70 -0.93 -1.15
CA GLY A 14 1.05 0.43 -1.57
C GLY A 14 2.38 0.99 -1.03
N ASN A 15 3.04 0.33 -0.07
CA ASN A 15 4.39 0.67 0.42
C ASN A 15 5.36 -0.52 0.32
N CYS A 16 5.12 -1.42 -0.62
CA CYS A 16 5.98 -2.57 -0.92
C CYS A 16 6.96 -2.25 -2.05
N ASP A 17 8.14 -2.86 -2.08
CA ASP A 17 9.11 -2.70 -3.18
C ASP A 17 8.55 -3.13 -4.55
N GLY A 18 7.64 -4.10 -4.57
CA GLY A 18 7.00 -4.59 -5.79
C GLY A 18 5.78 -3.77 -6.26
N HIS A 19 5.49 -2.61 -5.68
CA HIS A 19 4.26 -1.86 -6.00
C HIS A 19 4.43 -0.91 -7.18
N ASN A 20 3.44 -0.89 -8.07
CA ASN A 20 3.30 0.09 -9.14
C ASN A 20 1.87 0.65 -9.11
N CYS A 21 1.68 1.88 -9.58
CA CYS A 21 0.34 2.46 -9.69
C CYS A 21 -0.51 1.68 -10.71
N TYR A 22 -1.77 1.41 -10.38
CA TYR A 22 -2.75 0.83 -11.32
C TYR A 22 -4.00 1.70 -11.43
N ASP A 23 -4.76 1.83 -10.33
CA ASP A 23 -5.92 2.71 -10.25
C ASP A 23 -5.79 3.56 -8.99
N TYR A 24 -5.32 4.80 -9.16
CA TYR A 24 -4.96 5.65 -8.05
C TYR A 24 -6.19 6.24 -7.36
N PRO A 25 -6.26 6.27 -6.00
CA PRO A 25 -5.29 5.72 -5.06
C PRO A 25 -5.64 4.31 -4.57
N THR A 26 -6.68 3.66 -5.09
CA THR A 26 -7.31 2.50 -4.44
C THR A 26 -6.67 1.16 -4.78
N LYS A 27 -6.04 1.03 -5.95
CA LYS A 27 -5.41 -0.21 -6.41
C LYS A 27 -4.00 0.00 -6.94
N ILE A 28 -3.16 -1.00 -6.69
CA ILE A 28 -1.80 -1.10 -7.20
C ILE A 28 -1.64 -2.36 -8.05
N PHE A 29 -0.64 -2.35 -8.91
CA PHE A 29 -0.11 -3.52 -9.58
C PHE A 29 1.08 -4.07 -8.76
N CYS A 30 1.01 -5.34 -8.37
CA CYS A 30 2.05 -6.04 -7.62
C CYS A 30 2.92 -6.89 -8.55
N SER A 31 4.15 -6.45 -8.80
CA SER A 31 5.10 -7.15 -9.68
C SER A 31 5.45 -8.55 -9.17
N THR A 32 5.54 -8.74 -7.85
CA THR A 32 5.81 -10.05 -7.23
C THR A 32 4.70 -11.06 -7.52
N ARG A 33 3.43 -10.66 -7.43
CA ARG A 33 2.29 -11.54 -7.73
C ARG A 33 2.22 -11.86 -9.23
N HIS A 34 2.48 -10.87 -10.07
CA HIS A 34 2.59 -11.08 -11.52
C HIS A 34 3.65 -12.12 -11.87
N ALA A 35 4.85 -12.01 -11.28
CA ALA A 35 5.94 -12.98 -11.49
C ALA A 35 5.59 -14.40 -11.03
N GLN A 36 4.63 -14.55 -10.11
CA GLN A 36 4.14 -15.83 -9.59
C GLN A 36 2.92 -16.37 -10.37
N GLY A 37 2.45 -15.67 -11.40
CA GLY A 37 1.21 -16.04 -12.11
C GLY A 37 -0.06 -15.87 -11.27
N LEU A 38 0.00 -15.06 -10.21
CA LEU A 38 -1.15 -14.68 -9.38
C LEU A 38 -1.76 -13.38 -9.88
N ASP A 39 -3.03 -13.11 -9.53
CA ASP A 39 -3.68 -11.83 -9.85
C ASP A 39 -2.88 -10.65 -9.28
N PRO A 40 -2.26 -9.79 -10.12
CA PRO A 40 -1.37 -8.74 -9.65
C PRO A 40 -2.09 -7.48 -9.19
N ILE A 41 -3.40 -7.35 -9.46
CA ILE A 41 -4.15 -6.15 -9.09
C ILE A 41 -4.68 -6.31 -7.67
N VAL A 42 -4.19 -5.50 -6.75
CA VAL A 42 -4.56 -5.59 -5.33
C VAL A 42 -4.86 -4.21 -4.75
N ASP A 43 -5.60 -4.16 -3.65
CA ASP A 43 -5.92 -2.90 -3.00
C ASP A 43 -4.66 -2.29 -2.38
N THR A 44 -4.54 -0.97 -2.46
CA THR A 44 -3.38 -0.21 -1.98
C THR A 44 -3.13 -0.43 -0.48
N LEU A 45 -4.21 -0.63 0.32
CA LEU A 45 -4.16 -0.87 1.76
C LEU A 45 -4.25 -2.35 2.17
N TRP A 46 -4.16 -3.28 1.22
CA TRP A 46 -3.99 -4.70 1.51
C TRP A 46 -2.50 -5.05 1.70
N TYR A 47 -2.15 -6.25 2.18
CA TYR A 47 -0.76 -6.73 2.20
C TYR A 47 -0.67 -8.23 1.92
N CYS A 48 0.46 -8.67 1.35
CA CYS A 48 0.74 -10.10 1.11
C CYS A 48 1.92 -10.60 1.95
N SER A 49 2.09 -11.91 2.03
CA SER A 49 3.22 -12.54 2.72
C SER A 49 4.58 -12.28 2.05
N GLN A 50 4.57 -11.83 0.79
CA GLN A 50 5.76 -11.49 0.01
C GLN A 50 6.09 -9.99 0.08
N TRP A 51 5.46 -9.26 1.01
CA TRP A 51 5.72 -7.83 1.20
C TRP A 51 7.20 -7.59 1.53
N ASN A 52 7.81 -6.65 0.81
CA ASN A 52 9.20 -6.25 0.98
C ASN A 52 9.24 -4.75 1.30
N PRO A 53 9.88 -4.31 2.41
CA PRO A 53 9.91 -2.91 2.79
C PRO A 53 10.65 -2.04 1.76
N VAL A 54 10.13 -0.84 1.52
CA VAL A 54 10.90 0.26 0.93
C VAL A 54 11.22 1.31 1.99
N THR A 55 12.38 1.95 1.86
CA THR A 55 12.81 3.01 2.79
C THR A 55 12.03 4.31 2.60
N GLN A 56 11.30 4.46 1.49
CA GLN A 56 10.57 5.67 1.14
C GLN A 56 9.10 5.57 1.53
N SER A 57 8.56 6.63 2.11
CA SER A 57 7.11 6.76 2.29
C SER A 57 6.44 6.88 0.91
N CYS A 58 5.35 6.14 0.69
CA CYS A 58 4.63 6.19 -0.57
C CYS A 58 3.33 6.99 -0.44
N TYR A 59 3.12 7.94 -1.35
CA TYR A 59 1.90 8.75 -1.43
C TYR A 59 0.63 7.92 -1.72
N CYS A 60 0.76 6.77 -2.38
CA CYS A 60 -0.38 5.88 -2.64
C CYS A 60 -1.09 5.47 -1.34
N VAL A 61 -0.33 5.12 -0.30
CA VAL A 61 -0.90 4.73 1.00
C VAL A 61 -1.59 5.92 1.66
N ILE A 62 -0.98 7.11 1.60
CA ILE A 62 -1.52 8.34 2.21
C ILE A 62 -2.87 8.68 1.58
N GLU A 63 -2.96 8.72 0.25
CA GLU A 63 -4.21 9.05 -0.44
C GLU A 63 -5.24 7.93 -0.33
N ALA A 64 -4.85 6.66 -0.33
CA ALA A 64 -5.77 5.55 -0.13
C ALA A 64 -6.43 5.60 1.26
N GLN A 65 -5.66 5.95 2.30
CA GLN A 65 -6.20 6.14 3.64
C GLN A 65 -7.16 7.34 3.72
N LYS A 66 -6.89 8.43 2.99
CA LYS A 66 -7.81 9.56 2.89
C LYS A 66 -9.11 9.17 2.18
N ALA A 67 -9.01 8.45 1.06
CA ALA A 67 -10.16 7.96 0.31
C ALA A 67 -11.06 7.07 1.18
N GLN A 68 -10.48 6.09 1.88
CA GLN A 68 -11.23 5.19 2.77
C GLN A 68 -11.95 5.96 3.90
N LYS A 69 -11.30 6.97 4.48
CA LYS A 69 -11.92 7.81 5.53
C LYS A 69 -13.08 8.65 4.98
N ASN A 70 -13.01 9.11 3.74
CA ASN A 70 -14.07 9.89 3.12
C ASN A 70 -15.27 9.01 2.78
N THR A 71 -15.05 7.80 2.24
CA THR A 71 -16.13 6.82 1.99
C THR A 71 -16.90 6.49 3.27
N ASN A 72 -16.20 6.35 4.40
CA ASN A 72 -16.85 6.06 5.69
C ASN A 72 -17.66 7.24 6.25
N LYS A 73 -17.39 8.48 5.83
CA LYS A 73 -18.14 9.68 6.27
C LYS A 73 -19.43 9.89 5.49
N GLU A 74 -19.47 9.51 4.22
CA GLU A 74 -20.65 9.65 3.36
C GLU A 74 -21.74 8.60 3.63
N GLN A 75 -21.42 7.57 4.43
CA GLN A 75 -22.33 6.49 4.82
C GLN A 75 -22.94 6.65 6.23
N THR A 76 -22.67 7.77 6.91
CA THR A 76 -23.28 8.18 8.19
C THR A 76 -24.17 9.40 7.99
#